data_AF-A0AAV1MCF2-F1
#
_entry.id   AF-A0AAV1MCF2-F1
#
_cell.length_a   1.000
_cell.length_b   1.000
_cell.length_c   1.000
_cell.angle_alpha   90.00
_cell.angle_beta   90.00
_cell.angle_gamma   90.00
#
_symmetry.space_group_name_H-M   'P 1'
#
loop_
_entity.id
_entity.type
_entity.pdbx_description
1 polymer ?
#
loop_
_entity_poly.entity_id
_entity_poly.type
_entity_poly.pdbx_seq_one_letter_code
_entity_poly.pdbx_strand_id
1 'polypeptide(L)'
;MSITYIPRVTQLDSVQLDGQVEELFKQLLFNATKFLEPGILQPILPELELLLRTWIFKYSLCDKNCTFGQQMLSLKYNKSNISKSKLYWYYGYTVGLRYLRDRALYSLTSNIKVQFFFNKLETFQLFGDIFNFLRFIQTGKHPILIDFILGLELTADKLAREDLTDLSWTRELLWHNLIELIGTAVSLINLFGLKRRLSNILKYVWWRKNVHANSNSGSPIMTLNTICAYCSNKPVLPHIMGCSHIFCYYCLMANKAADPDFVCPKCYFNGKNVIKFIMP
;
A
#
# COMPACT_ATOMS: atom_id res chain seq x y z
N MET A 1 -2.16 29.93 28.18
CA MET A 1 -2.55 28.76 29.00
C MET A 1 -2.20 27.52 28.21
N SER A 2 -1.13 26.81 28.58
CA SER A 2 -0.78 25.53 27.97
C SER A 2 -1.85 24.51 28.32
N ILE A 3 -2.54 23.97 27.33
CA ILE A 3 -3.41 22.81 27.55
C ILE A 3 -2.51 21.64 27.93
N THR A 4 -2.81 21.02 29.06
CA THR A 4 -1.99 19.97 29.67
C THR A 4 -2.24 18.58 29.08
N TYR A 5 -3.32 18.41 28.32
CA TYR A 5 -3.66 17.12 27.73
C TYR A 5 -3.27 17.06 26.26
N ILE A 6 -2.30 16.20 25.96
CA ILE A 6 -1.86 15.88 24.60
C ILE A 6 -2.23 14.41 24.35
N PRO A 7 -2.96 14.08 23.26
CA PRO A 7 -3.25 12.69 22.94
C PRO A 7 -1.97 11.88 22.77
N ARG A 8 -1.94 10.67 23.34
CA ARG A 8 -0.76 9.79 23.27
C ARG A 8 -0.41 9.42 21.83
N VAL A 9 -1.43 9.27 20.98
CA VAL A 9 -1.28 9.00 19.55
C VAL A 9 -0.49 10.12 18.88
N THR A 10 -0.89 11.38 19.08
CA THR A 10 -0.18 12.56 18.55
C THR A 10 1.27 12.64 19.03
N GLN A 11 1.55 12.27 20.28
CA GLN A 11 2.94 12.21 20.78
C GLN A 11 3.74 11.14 20.04
N LEU A 12 3.18 9.94 19.84
CA LEU A 12 3.84 8.84 19.15
C LEU A 12 4.04 9.16 17.65
N ASP A 13 3.01 9.73 17.00
CA ASP A 13 3.06 10.15 15.61
C ASP A 13 4.16 11.20 15.39
N SER A 14 4.35 12.12 16.34
CA SER A 14 5.44 13.11 16.25
C SER A 14 6.82 12.46 16.14
N VAL A 15 7.04 11.38 16.90
CA VAL A 15 8.30 10.62 16.88
C VAL A 15 8.45 9.84 15.58
N GLN A 16 7.37 9.24 15.08
CA GLN A 16 7.39 8.53 13.80
C GLN A 16 7.65 9.47 12.62
N LEU A 17 7.05 10.66 12.62
CA LEU A 17 7.29 11.69 11.61
C LEU A 17 8.74 12.16 11.61
N ASP A 18 9.39 12.31 12.76
CA ASP A 18 10.81 12.64 12.83
C ASP A 18 11.67 11.59 12.12
N GLY A 19 11.36 10.30 12.31
CA GLY A 19 12.03 9.20 11.60
C GLY A 19 11.83 9.26 10.08
N GLN A 20 10.60 9.52 9.62
CA GLN A 20 10.30 9.65 8.20
C GLN A 20 10.99 10.86 7.56
N VAL A 21 11.03 11.99 8.25
CA VAL A 21 11.74 13.19 7.77
C VAL A 21 13.22 12.90 7.62
N GLU A 22 13.84 12.21 8.59
CA GLU A 22 15.23 11.79 8.49
C GLU A 22 15.45 10.86 7.28
N GLU A 23 14.56 9.89 7.07
CA GLU A 23 14.66 8.95 5.95
C GLU A 23 14.50 9.64 4.59
N LEU A 24 13.57 10.60 4.46
CA LEU A 24 13.41 11.40 3.26
C LEU A 24 14.67 12.21 2.95
N PHE A 25 15.28 12.86 3.95
CA PHE A 25 16.54 13.58 3.75
C PHE A 25 17.67 12.64 3.35
N LYS A 26 17.75 11.43 3.93
CA LYS A 26 18.71 10.41 3.49
C LYS A 26 18.50 10.01 2.04
N GLN A 27 17.26 9.74 1.63
CA GLN A 27 16.94 9.37 0.25
C GLN A 27 17.34 10.49 -0.73
N LEU A 28 17.07 11.75 -0.40
CA LEU A 28 17.51 12.89 -1.19
C LEU A 28 19.03 12.99 -1.28
N LEU A 29 19.73 12.73 -0.17
CA LEU A 29 21.19 12.69 -0.13
C LEU A 29 21.73 11.57 -1.02
N PHE A 30 21.20 10.35 -0.91
CA PHE A 30 21.58 9.22 -1.76
C PHE A 30 21.33 9.49 -3.25
N ASN A 31 20.20 10.10 -3.58
CA ASN A 31 19.87 10.50 -4.95
C ASN A 31 20.85 11.55 -5.48
N ALA A 32 21.25 12.53 -4.66
CA ALA A 32 22.25 13.52 -5.03
C ALA A 32 23.64 12.88 -5.23
N THR A 33 23.98 11.86 -4.45
CA THR A 33 25.26 11.13 -4.55
C THR A 33 25.27 9.99 -5.56
N LYS A 34 24.20 9.79 -6.34
CA LYS A 34 24.04 8.66 -7.27
C LYS A 34 25.15 8.55 -8.32
N PHE A 35 25.80 9.66 -8.65
CA PHE A 35 26.87 9.73 -9.65
C PHE A 35 28.29 9.54 -9.07
N LEU A 36 28.43 9.45 -7.74
CA LEU A 36 29.73 9.18 -7.13
C LEU A 36 30.03 7.68 -7.11
N GLU A 37 31.30 7.32 -7.30
CA GLU A 37 31.73 5.93 -7.23
C GLU A 37 31.45 5.33 -5.84
N PRO A 38 30.89 4.10 -5.78
CA PRO A 38 30.48 3.48 -4.52
C PRO A 38 31.65 3.22 -3.56
N GLY A 39 32.89 3.13 -4.06
CA GLY A 39 34.09 2.92 -3.24
C GLY A 39 34.44 4.10 -2.32
N ILE A 40 34.14 5.33 -2.74
CA ILE A 40 34.37 6.54 -1.93
C ILE A 40 33.16 6.83 -1.04
N LEU A 41 31.96 6.44 -1.49
CA LEU A 41 30.72 6.72 -0.79
C LEU A 41 30.58 5.93 0.53
N GLN A 42 30.94 4.65 0.54
CA GLN A 42 30.80 3.78 1.72
C GLN A 42 31.50 4.31 2.99
N PRO A 43 32.78 4.74 2.96
CA PRO A 43 33.43 5.27 4.17
C PRO A 43 32.93 6.67 4.58
N ILE A 44 32.41 7.47 3.63
CA ILE A 44 31.96 8.84 3.88
C ILE A 44 30.49 8.89 4.33
N LEU A 45 29.71 7.85 4.03
CA LEU A 45 28.30 7.75 4.38
C LEU A 45 27.98 8.05 5.87
N PRO A 46 28.66 7.45 6.86
CA PRO A 46 28.38 7.75 8.28
C PRO A 46 28.67 9.21 8.65
N GLU A 47 29.63 9.85 7.99
CA GLU A 47 29.95 11.28 8.20
C GLU A 47 28.85 12.18 7.61
N LEU A 48 28.33 11.84 6.44
CA LEU A 48 27.21 12.55 5.81
C LEU A 48 25.93 12.42 6.62
N GLU A 49 25.62 11.22 7.13
CA GLU A 49 24.48 11.02 8.02
C GLU A 49 24.61 11.80 9.33
N LEU A 50 25.82 11.83 9.91
CA LEU A 50 26.08 12.66 11.08
C LEU A 50 25.82 14.13 10.76
N LEU A 51 26.40 14.65 9.68
CA LEU A 51 26.22 16.05 9.28
C LEU A 51 24.73 16.39 9.13
N LEU A 52 23.98 15.57 8.40
CA LEU A 52 22.55 15.73 8.22
C LEU A 52 21.81 15.77 9.57
N ARG A 53 22.06 14.81 10.47
CA ARG A 53 21.43 14.79 11.79
C ARG A 53 21.85 15.95 12.68
N THR A 54 23.10 16.40 12.61
CA THR A 54 23.56 17.61 13.31
C THR A 54 22.84 18.85 12.79
N TRP A 55 22.60 18.91 11.48
CA TRP A 55 21.95 20.03 10.84
C TRP A 55 20.47 20.09 11.24
N ILE A 56 19.77 18.95 11.18
CA ILE A 56 18.41 18.76 11.71
C ILE A 56 18.34 19.20 13.17
N PHE A 57 19.23 18.68 14.02
CA PHE A 57 19.24 19.00 15.45
C PHE A 57 19.43 20.50 15.71
N LYS A 58 20.38 21.13 15.01
CA LYS A 58 20.69 22.56 15.17
C LYS A 58 19.50 23.44 14.80
N TYR A 59 18.88 23.23 13.65
CA TYR A 59 17.77 24.09 13.19
C TYR A 59 16.42 23.75 13.84
N SER A 60 16.29 22.55 14.40
CA SER A 60 15.06 22.13 15.08
C SER A 60 15.11 22.45 16.58
N LEU A 61 15.97 21.77 17.33
CA LEU A 61 15.96 21.83 18.79
C LEU A 61 16.66 23.07 19.36
N CYS A 62 17.77 23.53 18.78
CA CYS A 62 18.45 24.72 19.31
C CYS A 62 17.67 26.01 19.05
N ASP A 63 17.08 26.17 17.87
CA ASP A 63 16.39 27.42 17.50
C ASP A 63 14.93 27.43 17.98
N LYS A 64 14.21 26.31 17.83
CA LYS A 64 12.75 26.25 18.05
C LYS A 64 12.32 25.46 19.29
N ASN A 65 13.23 24.75 19.95
CA ASN A 65 12.94 23.88 21.10
C ASN A 65 11.87 22.80 20.81
N CYS A 66 11.76 22.36 19.56
CA CYS A 66 10.91 21.26 19.13
C CYS A 66 11.60 20.45 18.03
N THR A 67 11.24 19.19 17.89
CA THR A 67 11.62 18.38 16.70
C THR A 67 10.73 18.74 15.51
N PHE A 68 11.06 18.27 14.30
CA PHE A 68 10.29 18.61 13.09
C PHE A 68 8.88 18.00 13.12
N GLY A 69 8.77 16.73 13.51
CA GLY A 69 7.50 16.04 13.71
C GLY A 69 6.66 16.69 14.80
N GLN A 70 7.28 17.10 15.91
CA GLN A 70 6.61 17.89 16.94
C GLN A 70 6.13 19.24 16.38
N GLN A 71 6.94 19.94 15.60
CA GLN A 71 6.55 21.21 14.97
C GLN A 71 5.34 21.05 14.06
N MET A 72 5.28 19.97 13.27
CA MET A 72 4.14 19.67 12.39
C MET A 72 2.85 19.43 13.18
N LEU A 73 2.94 18.75 14.32
CA LEU A 73 1.81 18.48 15.20
C LEU A 73 1.59 19.56 16.27
N SER A 74 2.22 20.74 16.12
CA SER A 74 2.13 21.87 17.06
C SER A 74 2.49 21.52 18.52
N LEU A 75 3.40 20.58 18.71
CA LEU A 75 4.00 20.19 19.99
C LEU A 75 5.34 20.91 20.19
N LYS A 76 5.64 21.28 21.44
CA LYS A 76 6.91 21.90 21.84
C LYS A 76 7.36 21.39 23.20
N TYR A 77 8.67 21.32 23.41
CA TYR A 77 9.20 21.09 24.75
C TYR A 77 9.00 22.32 25.64
N ASN A 78 8.76 22.08 26.92
CA ASN A 78 8.59 23.17 27.88
C ASN A 78 9.90 23.96 28.04
N LYS A 79 9.89 25.26 27.73
CA LYS A 79 11.05 26.15 27.77
C LYS A 79 11.73 26.19 29.15
N SER A 80 10.98 26.00 30.24
CA SER A 80 11.54 26.01 31.60
C SER A 80 12.45 24.81 31.89
N ASN A 81 12.25 23.68 31.20
CA ASN A 81 12.92 22.42 31.50
C ASN A 81 14.14 22.14 30.60
N ILE A 82 14.36 22.97 29.58
CA ILE A 82 15.43 22.82 28.59
C ILE A 82 16.63 23.64 29.03
N SER A 83 17.64 22.95 29.55
CA SER A 83 18.96 23.54 29.81
C SER A 83 19.92 23.19 28.67
N LYS A 84 20.90 24.06 28.40
CA LYS A 84 21.97 23.80 27.42
C LYS A 84 22.68 22.46 27.70
N SER A 85 22.88 22.11 28.97
CA SER A 85 23.47 20.82 29.36
C SER A 85 22.61 19.64 28.90
N LYS A 86 21.29 19.71 29.10
CA LYS A 86 20.36 18.65 28.65
C LYS A 86 20.33 18.52 27.13
N LEU A 87 20.42 19.63 26.40
CA LEU A 87 20.52 19.61 24.94
C LEU A 87 21.80 18.90 24.45
N TYR A 88 22.94 19.13 25.10
CA TYR A 88 24.17 18.40 24.77
C TYR A 88 24.06 16.91 25.06
N TRP A 89 23.47 16.53 26.20
CA TRP A 89 23.19 15.12 26.51
C TRP A 89 22.23 14.48 25.51
N TYR A 90 21.17 15.18 25.12
CA TYR A 90 20.24 14.73 24.10
C TYR A 90 20.96 14.50 22.77
N TYR A 91 21.76 15.46 22.33
CA TYR A 91 22.55 15.37 21.10
C TYR A 91 23.54 14.21 21.14
N GLY A 92 24.29 14.08 22.23
CA GLY A 92 25.26 12.99 22.42
C GLY A 92 24.60 11.61 22.39
N TYR A 93 23.43 11.47 23.03
CA TYR A 93 22.69 10.21 23.05
C TYR A 93 22.05 9.87 21.69
N THR A 94 21.38 10.82 21.05
CA THR A 94 20.60 10.55 19.82
C THR A 94 21.45 10.53 18.55
N VAL A 95 22.37 11.49 18.40
CA VAL A 95 23.22 11.64 17.22
C VAL A 95 24.56 10.94 17.45
N GLY A 96 25.19 11.19 18.59
CA GLY A 96 26.53 10.69 18.91
C GLY A 96 26.59 9.17 19.03
N LEU A 97 25.72 8.56 19.84
CA LEU A 97 25.71 7.10 20.04
C LEU A 97 25.46 6.34 18.73
N ARG A 98 24.53 6.86 17.92
CA ARG A 98 24.12 6.28 16.64
C ARG A 98 25.25 6.35 15.62
N TYR A 99 25.94 7.48 15.53
CA TYR A 99 27.14 7.63 14.72
C TYR A 99 28.29 6.71 15.17
N LEU A 100 28.56 6.63 16.49
CA LEU A 100 29.60 5.75 17.02
C LEU A 100 29.32 4.29 16.68
N ARG A 101 28.05 3.89 16.72
CA ARG A 101 27.61 2.56 16.29
C ARG A 101 27.85 2.34 14.79
N ASP A 102 27.40 3.26 13.95
CA ASP A 102 27.55 3.15 12.50
C ASP A 102 29.04 3.07 12.13
N ARG A 103 29.88 3.91 12.74
CA ARG A 103 31.34 3.91 12.54
C ARG A 103 32.02 2.67 13.10
N ALA A 104 31.56 2.13 14.24
CA ALA A 104 32.11 0.90 14.82
C ALA A 104 31.85 -0.32 13.92
N LEU A 105 30.70 -0.39 13.26
CA LEU A 105 30.39 -1.46 12.31
C LEU A 105 31.32 -1.44 11.09
N TYR A 106 31.57 -0.24 10.53
CA TYR A 106 32.39 -0.08 9.31
C TYR A 106 33.91 -0.05 9.55
N SER A 107 34.38 0.67 10.57
CA SER A 107 35.82 0.92 10.78
C SER A 107 36.49 -0.09 11.70
N LEU A 108 35.74 -0.76 12.58
CA LEU A 108 36.27 -1.59 13.66
C LEU A 108 35.87 -3.07 13.52
N THR A 109 35.55 -3.53 12.30
CA THR A 109 35.17 -4.92 11.99
C THR A 109 36.17 -5.95 12.52
N SER A 110 37.45 -5.60 12.67
CA SER A 110 38.49 -6.49 13.20
C SER A 110 38.40 -6.75 14.72
N ASN A 111 37.72 -5.89 15.50
CA ASN A 111 37.71 -5.97 16.96
C ASN A 111 36.40 -6.57 17.50
N ILE A 112 36.37 -7.90 17.57
CA ILE A 112 35.21 -8.70 18.03
C ILE A 112 34.70 -8.24 19.42
N LYS A 113 35.60 -7.86 20.34
CA LYS A 113 35.23 -7.39 21.69
C LYS A 113 34.44 -6.08 21.67
N VAL A 114 34.83 -5.15 20.80
CA VAL A 114 34.17 -3.84 20.67
C VAL A 114 32.81 -4.00 20.02
N GLN A 115 32.74 -4.84 18.98
CA GLN A 115 31.46 -5.19 18.34
C GLN A 115 30.50 -5.86 19.33
N PHE A 116 30.98 -6.80 20.15
CA PHE A 116 30.17 -7.41 21.21
C PHE A 116 29.68 -6.38 22.24
N PHE A 117 30.53 -5.42 22.62
CA PHE A 117 30.15 -4.36 23.55
C PHE A 117 29.02 -3.47 22.98
N PHE A 118 29.16 -3.00 21.74
CA PHE A 118 28.13 -2.19 21.08
C PHE A 118 26.82 -2.96 20.86
N ASN A 119 26.90 -4.24 20.46
CA ASN A 119 25.71 -5.08 20.32
C ASN A 119 25.01 -5.30 21.67
N LYS A 120 25.77 -5.49 22.75
CA LYS A 120 25.21 -5.61 24.11
C LYS A 120 24.55 -4.30 24.55
N LEU A 121 25.19 -3.16 24.30
CA LEU A 121 24.64 -1.83 24.58
C LEU A 121 23.35 -1.59 23.80
N GLU A 122 23.31 -1.94 22.51
CA GLU A 122 22.08 -1.89 21.70
C GLU A 122 20.98 -2.74 22.32
N THR A 123 21.31 -3.98 22.73
CA THR A 123 20.33 -4.88 23.34
C THR A 123 19.76 -4.27 24.61
N PHE A 124 20.61 -3.68 25.46
CA PHE A 124 20.17 -2.95 26.65
C PHE A 124 19.32 -1.71 26.31
N GLN A 125 19.67 -0.98 25.25
CA GLN A 125 18.88 0.15 24.79
C GLN A 125 17.49 -0.29 24.34
N LEU A 126 17.37 -1.38 23.56
CA LEU A 126 16.08 -1.92 23.13
C LEU A 126 15.21 -2.35 24.32
N PHE A 127 15.79 -3.02 25.32
CA PHE A 127 15.06 -3.36 26.55
C PHE A 127 14.61 -2.09 27.31
N GLY A 128 15.47 -1.07 27.36
CA GLY A 128 15.13 0.23 27.93
C GLY A 128 13.96 0.88 27.19
N ASP A 129 13.98 0.88 25.86
CA ASP A 129 12.93 1.47 25.02
C ASP A 129 11.60 0.74 25.19
N ILE A 130 11.61 -0.60 25.28
CA ILE A 130 10.41 -1.41 25.58
C ILE A 130 9.84 -1.03 26.95
N PHE A 131 10.69 -0.94 27.97
CA PHE A 131 10.24 -0.56 29.31
C PHE A 131 9.68 0.88 29.33
N ASN A 132 10.36 1.81 28.65
CA ASN A 132 9.89 3.18 28.50
C ASN A 132 8.54 3.23 27.78
N PHE A 133 8.36 2.43 26.73
CA PHE A 133 7.10 2.35 25.98
C PHE A 133 5.95 1.78 26.84
N LEU A 134 6.19 0.73 27.62
CA LEU A 134 5.19 0.21 28.56
C LEU A 134 4.77 1.26 29.60
N ARG A 135 5.75 1.98 30.15
CA ARG A 135 5.50 3.10 31.06
C ARG A 135 4.76 4.24 30.37
N PHE A 136 5.10 4.53 29.12
CA PHE A 136 4.44 5.56 28.30
C PHE A 136 2.96 5.23 28.08
N ILE A 137 2.62 3.97 27.80
CA ILE A 137 1.21 3.53 27.69
C ILE A 137 0.45 3.78 29.00
N GLN A 138 1.08 3.64 30.16
CA GLN A 138 0.43 3.89 31.45
C GLN A 138 0.34 5.39 31.78
N THR A 139 1.46 6.11 31.64
CA THR A 139 1.62 7.49 32.14
C THR A 139 1.31 8.56 31.09
N GLY A 140 1.65 8.33 29.82
CA GLY A 140 1.40 9.23 28.69
C GLY A 140 2.24 10.52 28.65
N LYS A 141 3.39 10.57 29.32
CA LYS A 141 4.22 11.78 29.47
C LYS A 141 5.43 11.86 28.54
N HIS A 142 6.20 10.78 28.41
CA HIS A 142 7.47 10.77 27.66
C HIS A 142 7.48 9.60 26.66
N PRO A 143 7.40 9.87 25.34
CA PRO A 143 7.37 8.80 24.33
C PRO A 143 8.75 8.15 24.11
N ILE A 144 9.85 8.91 24.22
CA ILE A 144 11.21 8.45 23.97
C ILE A 144 11.96 8.27 25.30
N LEU A 145 12.83 7.26 25.38
CA LEU A 145 13.65 7.00 26.56
C LEU A 145 14.56 8.18 26.93
N ILE A 146 15.13 8.87 25.94
CA ILE A 146 15.98 10.04 26.19
C ILE A 146 15.19 11.20 26.82
N ASP A 147 13.93 11.38 26.41
CA ASP A 147 13.03 12.38 26.98
C ASP A 147 12.71 12.04 28.44
N PHE A 148 12.56 10.75 28.73
CA PHE A 148 12.38 10.28 30.10
C PHE A 148 13.62 10.52 30.97
N ILE A 149 14.83 10.16 30.50
CA ILE A 149 16.09 10.37 31.25
C ILE A 149 16.33 11.86 31.53
N LEU A 150 16.05 12.73 30.57
CA LEU A 150 16.27 14.18 30.70
C LEU A 150 15.10 14.92 31.36
N GLY A 151 13.97 14.26 31.57
CA GLY A 151 12.74 14.85 32.09
C GLY A 151 12.20 15.95 31.18
N LEU A 152 12.22 15.71 29.86
CA LEU A 152 11.71 16.64 28.85
C LEU A 152 10.20 16.46 28.71
N GLU A 153 9.44 17.43 29.19
CA GLU A 153 7.98 17.42 29.09
C GLU A 153 7.52 18.13 27.81
N LEU A 154 6.60 17.46 27.10
CA LEU A 154 5.94 17.99 25.91
C LEU A 154 4.75 18.87 26.32
N THR A 155 4.61 19.99 25.63
CA THR A 155 3.53 20.96 25.80
C THR A 155 2.91 21.28 24.44
N ALA A 156 1.58 21.41 24.38
CA ALA A 156 0.91 21.84 23.16
C ALA A 156 1.06 23.36 23.01
N ASP A 157 1.61 23.80 21.88
CA ASP A 157 1.82 25.23 21.58
C ASP A 157 0.54 25.88 21.04
N LYS A 158 -0.26 25.11 20.29
CA LYS A 158 -1.58 25.50 19.79
C LYS A 158 -2.59 24.42 20.13
N LEU A 159 -3.85 24.81 20.34
CA LEU A 159 -5.02 23.91 20.33
C LEU A 159 -5.16 23.33 18.91
N ALA A 160 -4.25 22.44 18.49
CA ALA A 160 -4.34 21.73 17.24
C ALA A 160 -5.35 20.59 17.38
N ARG A 161 -6.58 20.96 17.72
CA ARG A 161 -7.76 20.19 17.36
C ARG A 161 -8.36 20.88 16.14
N GLU A 162 -7.58 20.92 15.06
CA GLU A 162 -8.18 21.07 13.72
C GLU A 162 -8.79 19.72 13.37
N ASP A 163 -10.01 19.48 13.87
CA ASP A 163 -10.89 18.36 13.50
C ASP A 163 -11.23 18.30 11.98
N LEU A 164 -10.56 19.10 11.14
CA LEU A 164 -10.93 19.32 9.75
C LEU A 164 -9.98 18.63 8.75
N THR A 165 -8.72 18.36 9.11
CA THR A 165 -7.79 17.67 8.21
C THR A 165 -8.11 16.18 8.14
N ASP A 166 -8.42 15.53 9.27
CA ASP A 166 -8.63 14.08 9.33
C ASP A 166 -9.80 13.62 8.47
N LEU A 167 -10.90 14.36 8.39
CA LEU A 167 -12.08 13.95 7.61
C LEU A 167 -11.81 13.89 6.10
N SER A 168 -10.98 14.79 5.58
CA SER A 168 -10.70 14.85 4.14
C SER A 168 -9.72 13.74 3.71
N TRP A 169 -8.65 13.54 4.47
CA TRP A 169 -7.63 12.51 4.20
C TRP A 169 -8.16 11.11 4.43
N THR A 170 -8.93 10.89 5.50
CA THR A 170 -9.53 9.58 5.77
C THR A 170 -10.57 9.20 4.72
N ARG A 171 -11.31 10.18 4.18
CA ARG A 171 -12.25 9.95 3.09
C ARG A 171 -11.54 9.48 1.81
N GLU A 172 -10.47 10.16 1.40
CA GLU A 172 -9.73 9.81 0.18
C GLU A 172 -9.07 8.42 0.29
N LEU A 173 -8.46 8.14 1.44
CA LEU A 173 -7.86 6.83 1.71
C LEU A 173 -8.91 5.71 1.70
N LEU A 174 -10.08 5.95 2.29
CA LEU A 174 -11.18 4.99 2.30
C LEU A 174 -11.69 4.73 0.88
N TRP A 175 -11.88 5.78 0.08
CA TRP A 175 -12.31 5.64 -1.31
C TRP A 175 -11.30 4.85 -2.15
N HIS A 176 -9.99 5.11 -2.02
CA HIS A 176 -8.97 4.34 -2.72
C HIS A 176 -9.00 2.85 -2.35
N ASN A 177 -9.02 2.53 -1.06
CA ASN A 177 -9.09 1.14 -0.61
C ASN A 177 -10.40 0.45 -1.07
N LEU A 178 -11.52 1.19 -1.06
CA LEU A 178 -12.81 0.67 -1.51
C LEU A 178 -12.80 0.40 -3.02
N ILE A 179 -12.21 1.26 -3.84
CA ILE A 179 -12.08 1.05 -5.28
C ILE A 179 -11.19 -0.15 -5.58
N GLU A 180 -10.09 -0.33 -4.85
CA GLU A 180 -9.22 -1.50 -4.98
C GLU A 180 -9.94 -2.81 -4.64
N LEU A 181 -10.74 -2.80 -3.56
CA LEU A 181 -11.59 -3.93 -3.18
C LEU A 181 -12.69 -4.22 -4.22
N ILE A 182 -13.31 -3.19 -4.79
CA ILE A 182 -14.29 -3.36 -5.87
C ILE A 182 -13.61 -3.89 -7.14
N GLY A 183 -12.43 -3.39 -7.49
CA GLY A 183 -11.67 -3.84 -8.65
C GLY A 183 -11.30 -5.33 -8.55
N THR A 184 -10.85 -5.75 -7.38
CA THR A 184 -10.57 -7.18 -7.10
C THR A 184 -11.84 -8.03 -7.06
N ALA A 185 -12.95 -7.52 -6.53
CA ALA A 185 -14.23 -8.22 -6.59
C ALA A 185 -14.73 -8.38 -8.03
N VAL A 186 -14.61 -7.34 -8.87
CA VAL A 186 -15.03 -7.37 -10.27
C VAL A 186 -14.23 -8.38 -11.09
N SER A 187 -12.91 -8.49 -10.85
CA SER A 187 -12.07 -9.47 -11.57
C SER A 187 -12.35 -10.91 -11.16
N LEU A 188 -12.83 -11.14 -9.94
CA LEU A 188 -13.22 -12.46 -9.43
C LEU A 188 -14.62 -12.90 -9.90
N ILE A 189 -15.49 -11.95 -10.26
CA ILE A 189 -16.84 -12.27 -10.74
C ILE A 189 -16.78 -12.67 -12.22
N ASN A 190 -17.35 -13.83 -12.54
CA ASN A 190 -17.56 -14.25 -13.92
C ASN A 190 -18.57 -13.31 -14.61
N LEU A 191 -18.05 -12.31 -15.34
CA LEU A 191 -18.82 -11.28 -16.05
C LEU A 191 -19.89 -11.88 -16.99
N PHE A 192 -19.62 -13.05 -17.58
CA PHE A 192 -20.56 -13.74 -18.47
C PHE A 192 -21.75 -14.32 -17.70
N GLY A 193 -21.51 -14.91 -16.53
CA GLY A 193 -22.56 -15.39 -15.63
C GLY A 193 -23.42 -14.26 -15.07
N LEU A 194 -22.80 -13.13 -14.70
CA LEU A 194 -23.50 -11.94 -14.22
C LEU A 194 -24.38 -11.32 -15.31
N LYS A 195 -23.88 -11.21 -16.55
CA LYS A 195 -24.66 -10.72 -17.70
C LYS A 195 -25.90 -11.58 -17.95
N ARG A 196 -25.81 -12.90 -17.79
CA ARG A 196 -26.98 -13.79 -17.94
C ARG A 196 -27.98 -13.64 -16.80
N ARG A 197 -27.52 -13.52 -15.54
CA ARG A 197 -28.40 -13.25 -14.39
C ARG A 197 -29.11 -11.90 -14.53
N LEU A 198 -28.38 -10.84 -14.90
CA LEU A 198 -28.95 -9.52 -15.20
C LEU A 198 -29.92 -9.59 -16.38
N SER A 199 -29.56 -10.26 -17.48
CA SER A 199 -30.45 -10.43 -18.64
C SER A 199 -31.71 -11.20 -18.29
N ASN A 200 -31.62 -12.26 -17.47
CA ASN A 200 -32.78 -13.01 -17.02
C ASN A 200 -33.68 -12.19 -16.09
N ILE A 201 -33.10 -11.43 -15.14
CA ILE A 201 -33.85 -10.52 -14.26
C ILE A 201 -34.50 -9.39 -15.07
N LEU A 202 -33.78 -8.77 -16.01
CA LEU A 202 -34.29 -7.73 -16.89
C LEU A 202 -35.37 -8.28 -17.85
N LYS A 203 -35.29 -9.54 -18.29
CA LYS A 203 -36.36 -10.21 -19.05
C LYS A 203 -37.62 -10.45 -18.22
N TYR A 204 -37.50 -10.67 -16.91
CA TYR A 204 -38.66 -10.71 -16.02
C TYR A 204 -39.33 -9.34 -15.85
N VAL A 205 -38.54 -8.26 -15.95
CA VAL A 205 -39.03 -6.88 -15.78
C VAL A 205 -39.51 -6.25 -17.11
N TRP A 206 -38.97 -6.67 -18.26
CA TRP A 206 -39.17 -6.00 -19.56
C TRP A 206 -39.76 -6.89 -20.67
N TRP A 207 -40.93 -7.46 -20.37
CA TRP A 207 -41.89 -7.99 -21.34
C TRP A 207 -41.61 -9.34 -22.03
N ARG A 208 -42.62 -10.23 -21.90
CA ARG A 208 -42.86 -11.43 -22.71
C ARG A 208 -43.01 -11.06 -24.18
N LYS A 209 -42.00 -11.34 -25.00
CA LYS A 209 -42.24 -11.87 -26.35
C LYS A 209 -41.53 -13.22 -26.41
N ASN A 210 -42.33 -14.28 -26.26
CA ASN A 210 -41.90 -15.63 -26.61
C ASN A 210 -41.61 -15.62 -28.11
N VAL A 211 -40.35 -15.38 -28.48
CA VAL A 211 -39.86 -15.75 -29.80
C VAL A 211 -39.91 -17.26 -29.80
N HIS A 212 -40.93 -17.83 -30.45
CA HIS A 212 -41.02 -19.26 -30.67
C HIS A 212 -39.71 -19.73 -31.32
N ALA A 213 -39.11 -20.75 -30.74
CA ALA A 213 -37.97 -21.45 -31.32
C ALA A 213 -38.44 -22.08 -32.63
N ASN A 214 -38.25 -21.36 -33.76
CA ASN A 214 -38.47 -21.94 -35.07
C ASN A 214 -37.33 -22.93 -35.32
N SER A 215 -37.56 -24.19 -34.95
CA SER A 215 -36.73 -25.29 -35.38
C SER A 215 -37.01 -25.56 -36.86
N ASN A 216 -36.51 -24.69 -37.75
CA ASN A 216 -36.35 -25.07 -39.14
C ASN A 216 -35.30 -26.18 -39.16
N SER A 217 -35.77 -27.42 -39.15
CA SER A 217 -35.01 -28.66 -39.30
C SER A 217 -34.51 -28.82 -40.74
N GLY A 218 -33.80 -27.80 -41.23
CA GLY A 218 -33.02 -27.92 -42.46
C GLY A 218 -31.69 -28.60 -42.13
N SER A 219 -31.24 -29.52 -42.98
CA SER A 219 -29.89 -30.05 -42.88
C SER A 219 -28.89 -28.90 -43.01
N PRO A 220 -27.78 -28.91 -42.24
CA PRO A 220 -26.74 -27.90 -42.38
C PRO A 220 -26.07 -28.06 -43.76
N ILE A 221 -26.22 -27.05 -44.63
CA ILE A 221 -25.59 -27.00 -45.95
C ILE A 221 -24.43 -26.01 -45.88
N MET A 222 -23.24 -26.46 -46.25
CA MET A 222 -22.05 -25.63 -46.25
C MET A 222 -21.70 -25.17 -47.67
N THR A 223 -21.99 -23.91 -48.00
CA THR A 223 -21.59 -23.25 -49.24
C THR A 223 -20.35 -22.36 -49.03
N LEU A 224 -19.73 -21.89 -50.13
CA LEU A 224 -18.54 -21.02 -50.11
C LEU A 224 -18.73 -19.70 -49.34
N ASN A 225 -19.98 -19.27 -49.16
CA ASN A 225 -20.34 -18.03 -48.45
C ASN A 225 -20.80 -18.27 -47.01
N THR A 226 -20.58 -19.47 -46.46
CA THR A 226 -20.96 -19.76 -45.08
C THR A 226 -20.11 -18.99 -44.09
N ILE A 227 -20.80 -18.37 -43.14
CA ILE A 227 -20.22 -17.62 -42.03
C ILE A 227 -20.60 -18.25 -40.72
N CYS A 228 -19.69 -18.19 -39.75
CA CYS A 228 -19.93 -18.61 -38.39
C CYS A 228 -21.07 -17.78 -37.77
N ALA A 229 -22.04 -18.45 -37.16
CA ALA A 229 -23.18 -17.77 -36.55
C ALA A 229 -22.84 -16.92 -35.30
N TYR A 230 -21.61 -17.02 -34.78
CA TYR A 230 -21.13 -16.22 -33.65
C TYR A 230 -20.15 -15.10 -34.08
N CYS A 231 -19.04 -15.45 -34.73
CA CYS A 231 -18.00 -14.48 -35.09
C CYS A 231 -18.15 -13.87 -36.49
N SER A 232 -19.14 -14.31 -37.28
CA SER A 232 -19.40 -13.85 -38.66
C SER A 232 -18.24 -14.03 -39.66
N ASN A 233 -17.17 -14.71 -39.27
CA ASN A 233 -16.04 -15.07 -40.15
C ASN A 233 -16.24 -16.47 -40.76
N LYS A 234 -15.42 -16.81 -41.76
CA LYS A 234 -15.39 -18.17 -42.34
C LYS A 234 -15.13 -19.21 -41.23
N PRO A 235 -15.92 -20.30 -41.17
CA PRO A 235 -15.85 -21.24 -40.06
C PRO A 235 -14.55 -22.04 -40.06
N VAL A 236 -13.76 -21.91 -39.00
CA VAL A 236 -12.57 -22.76 -38.75
C VAL A 236 -13.00 -24.00 -37.99
N LEU A 237 -12.80 -25.19 -38.58
CA LEU A 237 -13.30 -26.48 -38.07
C LEU A 237 -14.82 -26.42 -37.81
N PRO A 238 -15.67 -26.59 -38.82
CA PRO A 238 -17.10 -26.36 -38.70
C PRO A 238 -17.77 -27.36 -37.74
N HIS A 239 -18.52 -26.83 -36.78
CA HIS A 239 -19.30 -27.60 -35.82
C HIS A 239 -20.75 -27.10 -35.77
N ILE A 240 -21.66 -28.00 -35.43
CA ILE A 240 -23.08 -27.73 -35.25
C ILE A 240 -23.51 -28.12 -33.84
N MET A 241 -24.53 -27.43 -33.36
CA MET A 241 -25.11 -27.65 -32.03
C MET A 241 -26.48 -28.36 -32.12
N GLY A 242 -26.77 -29.05 -33.23
CA GLY A 242 -28.09 -29.64 -33.52
C GLY A 242 -29.09 -28.71 -34.23
N CYS A 243 -28.67 -27.50 -34.60
CA CYS A 243 -29.41 -26.60 -35.50
C CYS A 243 -28.71 -26.48 -36.86
N SER A 244 -29.38 -25.87 -37.85
CA SER A 244 -28.85 -25.64 -39.21
C SER A 244 -27.70 -24.61 -39.28
N HIS A 245 -27.35 -23.97 -38.17
CA HIS A 245 -26.31 -22.94 -38.11
C HIS A 245 -24.93 -23.52 -37.81
N ILE A 246 -23.95 -23.12 -38.62
CA ILE A 246 -22.55 -23.56 -38.53
C ILE A 246 -21.76 -22.59 -37.63
N PHE A 247 -20.92 -23.14 -36.77
CA PHE A 247 -20.02 -22.40 -35.89
C PHE A 247 -18.56 -22.86 -36.11
N CYS A 248 -17.60 -22.00 -35.75
CA CYS A 248 -16.21 -22.46 -35.57
C CYS A 248 -16.13 -23.35 -34.32
N TYR A 249 -15.24 -24.34 -34.34
CA TYR A 249 -14.95 -25.19 -33.16
C TYR A 249 -14.67 -24.33 -31.91
N TYR A 250 -13.75 -23.38 -32.02
CA TYR A 250 -13.36 -22.51 -30.90
C TYR A 250 -14.52 -21.65 -30.41
N CYS A 251 -15.33 -21.08 -31.30
CA CYS A 251 -16.47 -20.26 -30.91
C CYS A 251 -17.53 -21.09 -30.17
N LEU A 252 -17.81 -22.31 -30.64
CA LEU A 252 -18.84 -23.14 -30.03
C LEU A 252 -18.35 -23.73 -28.70
N MET A 253 -17.13 -24.26 -28.65
CA MET A 253 -16.53 -24.82 -27.43
C MET A 253 -16.30 -23.77 -26.36
N ALA A 254 -15.75 -22.59 -26.70
CA ALA A 254 -15.52 -21.54 -25.71
C ALA A 254 -16.84 -21.05 -25.09
N ASN A 255 -17.88 -20.86 -25.90
CA ASN A 255 -19.18 -20.46 -25.40
C ASN A 255 -19.88 -21.56 -24.60
N LYS A 256 -19.77 -22.84 -24.96
CA LYS A 256 -20.33 -23.97 -24.18
C LYS A 256 -19.55 -24.25 -22.89
N ALA A 257 -18.23 -24.02 -22.88
CA ALA A 257 -17.41 -24.13 -21.69
C ALA A 257 -17.66 -22.96 -20.72
N ALA A 258 -17.89 -21.75 -21.24
CA ALA A 258 -18.25 -20.59 -20.44
C ALA A 258 -19.72 -20.63 -19.96
N ASP A 259 -20.62 -21.19 -20.78
CA ASP A 259 -22.05 -21.34 -20.46
C ASP A 259 -22.60 -22.70 -20.96
N PRO A 260 -22.94 -23.64 -20.05
CA PRO A 260 -23.47 -24.95 -20.44
C PRO A 260 -24.81 -24.86 -21.18
N ASP A 261 -25.64 -23.85 -20.89
CA ASP A 261 -26.92 -23.63 -21.59
C ASP A 261 -26.80 -22.62 -22.74
N PHE A 262 -25.60 -22.46 -23.32
CA PHE A 262 -25.41 -21.59 -24.48
C PHE A 262 -26.42 -21.94 -25.59
N VAL A 263 -27.14 -20.90 -26.05
CA VAL A 263 -28.20 -20.98 -27.05
C VAL A 263 -27.73 -20.35 -28.36
N CYS A 264 -28.11 -20.91 -29.51
CA CYS A 264 -27.79 -20.32 -30.80
C CYS A 264 -28.33 -18.89 -30.91
N PRO A 265 -27.50 -17.89 -31.29
CA PRO A 265 -27.94 -16.49 -31.38
C PRO A 265 -28.95 -16.22 -32.50
N LYS A 266 -29.07 -17.12 -33.50
CA LYS A 266 -29.96 -16.95 -34.65
C LYS A 266 -31.31 -17.65 -34.49
N CYS A 267 -31.34 -18.90 -34.01
CA CYS A 267 -32.58 -19.68 -33.88
C CYS A 267 -33.00 -19.96 -32.43
N TYR A 268 -32.25 -19.49 -31.44
CA TYR A 268 -32.51 -19.76 -30.03
C TYR A 268 -32.64 -21.26 -29.66
N PHE A 269 -32.06 -22.14 -30.48
CA PHE A 269 -32.00 -23.57 -30.19
C PHE A 269 -30.92 -23.86 -29.14
N ASN A 270 -31.28 -24.60 -28.09
CA ASN A 270 -30.35 -25.09 -27.08
C ASN A 270 -30.10 -26.59 -27.29
N GLY A 271 -29.02 -26.91 -27.99
CA GLY A 271 -28.56 -28.29 -28.12
C GLY A 271 -27.43 -28.58 -27.14
N LYS A 272 -27.47 -29.76 -26.51
CA LYS A 272 -26.43 -30.24 -25.60
C LYS A 272 -25.27 -30.92 -26.32
N ASN A 273 -25.51 -31.45 -27.53
CA ASN A 273 -24.52 -32.21 -28.29
C ASN A 273 -23.84 -31.31 -29.31
N VAL A 274 -22.50 -31.31 -29.30
CA VAL A 274 -21.69 -30.65 -30.31
C VAL A 274 -21.20 -31.70 -31.29
N ILE A 275 -21.58 -31.54 -32.56
CA ILE A 275 -21.28 -32.49 -33.62
C ILE A 275 -20.33 -31.79 -34.60
N LYS A 276 -19.23 -32.47 -34.93
CA LYS A 276 -18.33 -32.05 -36.00
C LYS A 276 -19.08 -32.14 -37.33
N PHE A 277 -19.17 -31.04 -38.06
CA PHE A 277 -19.76 -31.06 -39.38
C PHE A 277 -18.73 -31.58 -40.37
N ILE A 278 -19.02 -32.72 -40.98
CA ILE A 278 -18.24 -33.28 -42.09
C ILE A 278 -19.07 -33.04 -43.33
N MET A 279 -18.49 -32.35 -44.31
CA MET A 279 -19.14 -32.14 -45.59
C MET A 279 -19.31 -33.52 -46.26
N PRO A 280 -20.52 -33.89 -46.71
CA PRO A 280 -20.71 -35.10 -47.48
C PRO A 280 -19.98 -35.05 -48.84
#